data_AF-A0A5C6DKZ8-F1
#
_entry.id   AF-A0A5C6DKZ8-F1
#
_cell.length_a   1.000
_cell.length_b   1.000
_cell.length_c   1.000
_cell.angle_alpha   90.00
_cell.angle_beta   90.00
_cell.angle_gamma   90.00
#
_symmetry.space_group_name_H-M   'P 1'
#
loop_
_entity.id
_entity.type
_entity.pdbx_description
1 polymer ?
#
loop_
_entity_poly.entity_id
_entity_poly.type
_entity_poly.pdbx_seq_one_letter_code
_entity_poly.pdbx_strand_id
1 'polypeptide(L)' 'MEDDIKTMHKVLDGCDYDGLRRLAHQMKGSGGSYGYPILTETAKILEEATGARDIKTCSTVLEKFEVLCQGIIPNFL' A
#
# COMPACT_ATOMS: atom_id res chain seq x y z
N MET A 1 -0.78 -10.38 -1.02
CA MET A 1 -0.88 -9.10 -1.73
C MET A 1 -2.32 -8.60 -1.79
N GLU A 2 -3.27 -9.32 -2.39
CA GLU A 2 -4.68 -8.88 -2.41
C GLU A 2 -5.29 -8.77 -0.99
N ASP A 3 -5.07 -9.76 -0.12
CA ASP A 3 -5.53 -9.72 1.27
C ASP A 3 -4.83 -8.61 2.09
N ASP A 4 -3.58 -8.30 1.76
CA ASP A 4 -2.85 -7.20 2.39
C ASP A 4 -3.49 -5.86 2.02
N ILE A 5 -3.85 -5.65 0.75
CA ILE A 5 -4.53 -4.43 0.27
C ILE A 5 -5.89 -4.27 0.94
N LYS A 6 -6.70 -5.35 1.00
CA LYS A 6 -7.99 -5.34 1.72
C LYS A 6 -7.80 -4.97 3.19
N THR A 7 -6.75 -5.50 3.83
CA THR A 7 -6.42 -5.18 5.21
C THR A 7 -5.99 -3.73 5.37
N MET A 8 -5.19 -3.21 4.44
CA MET A 8 -4.74 -1.81 4.42
C MET A 8 -5.92 -0.82 4.34
N HIS A 9 -6.91 -1.09 3.50
CA HIS A 9 -8.15 -0.29 3.46
C HIS A 9 -8.90 -0.34 4.79
N LYS A 10 -9.08 -1.55 5.35
CA LYS A 10 -9.76 -1.71 6.64
C LYS A 10 -9.10 -0.95 7.78
N VAL A 11 -7.76 -0.96 7.86
CA VAL A 11 -7.05 -0.23 8.92
C VAL A 11 -7.06 1.28 8.67
N LEU A 12 -7.06 1.74 7.41
CA LEU A 12 -7.23 3.15 7.09
C LEU A 12 -8.63 3.65 7.52
N ASP A 13 -9.68 2.92 7.16
CA ASP A 13 -11.07 3.23 7.57
C ASP A 13 -11.23 3.22 9.09
N GLY A 14 -10.53 2.31 9.76
CA GLY A 14 -10.48 2.23 11.23
C GLY A 14 -9.58 3.26 11.90
N CYS A 15 -8.93 4.15 11.15
CA CYS A 15 -7.93 5.11 11.67
C CYS A 15 -6.75 4.44 12.42
N ASP A 16 -6.43 3.19 12.12
CA ASP A 16 -5.28 2.46 12.66
C ASP A 16 -4.02 2.75 11.82
N TYR A 17 -3.45 3.93 12.04
CA TYR A 17 -2.26 4.41 11.34
C TYR A 17 -1.01 3.57 11.66
N ASP A 18 -0.91 3.02 12.86
CA ASP A 18 0.24 2.17 13.21
C ASP A 18 0.18 0.82 12.47
N GLY A 19 -1.03 0.25 12.36
CA GLY A 19 -1.29 -0.92 11.52
C GLY A 19 -1.01 -0.63 10.04
N LEU A 20 -1.55 0.46 9.50
CA LEU A 20 -1.35 0.84 8.10
C LEU A 20 0.13 1.08 7.77
N ARG A 21 0.89 1.74 8.66
CA ARG A 21 2.31 2.01 8.46
C ARG A 21 3.13 0.73 8.42
N ARG A 22 2.83 -0.24 9.30
CA ARG A 22 3.51 -1.55 9.31
C ARG A 22 3.27 -2.31 8.00
N LEU A 23 2.02 -2.30 7.51
CA LEU A 23 1.68 -2.95 6.23
C LEU A 23 2.37 -2.27 5.06
N ALA A 24 2.36 -0.93 4.99
CA ALA A 24 3.05 -0.17 3.96
C ALA A 24 4.57 -0.45 3.95
N HIS A 25 5.19 -0.54 5.13
CA HIS A 25 6.59 -0.93 5.28
C HIS A 25 6.88 -2.33 4.72
N GLN A 26 6.02 -3.31 5.02
CA GLN A 26 6.16 -4.68 4.50
C GLN A 26 6.04 -4.69 2.97
N MET A 27 5.05 -3.97 2.42
CA MET A 27 4.83 -3.89 0.97
C MET A 27 6.00 -3.24 0.21
N LYS A 28 6.67 -2.27 0.83
CA LYS A 28 7.89 -1.65 0.29
C LYS A 28 9.01 -2.67 0.05
N GLY A 29 9.18 -3.63 0.98
CA GLY A 29 10.16 -4.71 0.84
C GLY A 29 9.81 -5.72 -0.27
N SER A 30 8.51 -5.95 -0.49
CA SER A 30 8.02 -6.89 -1.49
C SER A 30 8.20 -6.40 -2.91
N GLY A 31 7.90 -5.11 -3.20
CA GLY A 31 7.96 -4.55 -4.56
C GLY A 31 9.34 -4.61 -5.23
N GLY A 32 10.40 -4.45 -4.44
CA GLY A 32 11.79 -4.54 -4.93
C GLY A 32 12.19 -5.95 -5.35
N SER A 33 11.69 -6.96 -4.62
CA SER A 33 12.00 -8.37 -4.88
C SER A 33 11.41 -8.88 -6.20
N TYR A 34 10.35 -8.25 -6.70
CA TYR A 34 9.68 -8.61 -7.96
C TYR A 34 10.07 -7.72 -9.15
N GLY A 35 10.97 -6.74 -8.97
CA GLY A 35 11.41 -5.86 -10.05
C GLY A 35 10.42 -4.75 -10.42
N TYR A 36 9.59 -4.30 -9.47
CA TYR A 36 8.63 -3.21 -9.67
C TYR A 36 8.97 -1.99 -8.79
N PRO A 37 9.94 -1.13 -9.19
CA PRO A 37 10.37 0.02 -8.40
C PRO A 37 9.23 0.98 -8.02
N ILE A 38 8.21 1.07 -8.89
CA ILE A 38 7.04 1.92 -8.65
C ILE A 38 6.18 1.43 -7.48
N LEU A 39 6.13 0.12 -7.21
CA LEU A 39 5.46 -0.42 -6.02
C LEU A 39 6.23 -0.03 -4.75
N THR A 40 7.56 -0.19 -4.77
CA THR A 40 8.42 0.19 -3.65
C THR A 40 8.25 1.67 -3.31
N GLU A 41 8.28 2.55 -4.32
CA GLU A 41 8.13 3.99 -4.10
C GLU A 41 6.72 4.35 -3.61
N THR A 42 5.67 3.75 -4.19
CA THR A 42 4.29 4.02 -3.77
C THR A 42 4.05 3.55 -2.33
N ALA A 43 4.57 2.39 -1.94
CA ALA A 43 4.49 1.89 -0.57
C ALA A 43 5.26 2.77 0.43
N LYS A 44 6.42 3.31 0.01
CA LYS A 44 7.20 4.27 0.82
C LYS A 44 6.42 5.57 1.05
N ILE A 45 5.81 6.14 0.01
CA ILE A 45 4.98 7.35 0.14
C ILE A 45 3.80 7.08 1.10
N LEU A 46 3.19 5.91 1.01
CA LEU A 46 2.11 5.52 1.92
C LEU A 46 2.59 5.41 3.37
N GLU A 47 3.75 4.80 3.61
CA GLU A 47 4.38 4.70 4.94
C GLU A 47 4.62 6.08 5.55
N GLU A 48 5.14 7.03 4.77
CA GLU A 48 5.41 8.41 5.18
C GLU A 48 4.11 9.19 5.46
N ALA A 49 3.13 9.12 4.56
CA ALA A 49 1.83 9.77 4.73
C ALA A 49 1.08 9.26 5.97
N THR A 50 1.18 7.96 6.24
CA THR A 50 0.59 7.34 7.42
C THR A 50 1.27 7.83 8.69
N GLY A 51 2.61 7.95 8.70
CA GLY A 51 3.36 8.53 9.81
C GLY A 51 3.00 9.99 10.09
N ALA A 52 2.70 10.75 9.04
CA ALA A 52 2.21 12.13 9.13
C ALA A 52 0.70 12.24 9.45
N ARG A 53 -0.02 11.10 9.46
CA ARG A 53 -1.50 11.03 9.57
C ARG A 53 -2.22 11.89 8.51
N ASP A 54 -1.63 12.00 7.33
CA ASP A 54 -2.25 12.67 6.20
C ASP A 54 -3.23 11.71 5.52
N ILE A 55 -4.48 11.72 6.01
CA ILE A 55 -5.55 10.82 5.56
C ILE A 55 -5.76 10.96 4.05
N LYS A 56 -5.74 12.19 3.53
CA LYS A 56 -6.00 12.44 2.11
C LYS A 56 -4.92 11.78 1.26
N THR A 57 -3.66 11.97 1.62
CA THR A 57 -2.54 11.33 0.92
C THR A 57 -2.58 9.81 1.11
N CYS A 58 -2.92 9.30 2.29
CA CYS A 58 -3.06 7.86 2.54
C CYS A 58 -4.09 7.22 1.59
N SER A 59 -5.29 7.79 1.50
CA SER A 59 -6.34 7.27 0.61
C SER A 59 -5.91 7.29 -0.86
N THR A 60 -5.41 8.43 -1.35
CA THR A 60 -4.98 8.56 -2.75
C THR A 60 -3.84 7.61 -3.10
N VAL A 61 -2.87 7.45 -2.21
CA VAL A 61 -1.70 6.60 -2.47
C VAL A 61 -2.06 5.12 -2.33
N LEU A 62 -2.95 4.74 -1.41
CA LEU A 62 -3.44 3.37 -1.28
C LEU A 62 -4.25 2.93 -2.51
N GLU A 63 -5.11 3.79 -3.04
CA GLU A 63 -5.82 3.52 -4.31
C GLU A 63 -4.84 3.30 -5.46
N LYS A 64 -3.82 4.15 -5.58
CA LYS A 64 -2.76 3.98 -6.60
C LYS A 64 -1.99 2.67 -6.40
N PHE A 65 -1.67 2.33 -5.15
CA PHE A 65 -0.95 1.10 -4.81
C PHE A 65 -1.75 -0.14 -5.24
N GLU A 66 -3.05 -0.15 -4.98
CA GLU A 66 -3.97 -1.21 -5.41
C GLU A 66 -3.99 -1.39 -6.92
N VAL A 67 -4.14 -0.30 -7.68
CA VAL A 67 -4.14 -0.34 -9.15
C VAL A 67 -2.83 -0.91 -9.69
N LEU A 68 -1.69 -0.52 -9.13
CA LEU A 68 -0.39 -1.07 -9.53
C LEU A 68 -0.29 -2.57 -9.23
N CYS A 69 -0.76 -3.00 -8.06
CA CYS A 69 -0.78 -4.42 -7.67
C CYS A 69 -1.68 -5.26 -8.59
N GLN A 70 -2.85 -4.76 -8.97
CA GLN A 70 -3.75 -5.42 -9.92
C GLN A 70 -3.13 -5.55 -11.32
N GLY A 71 -2.33 -4.58 -11.76
CA GLY A 71 -1.59 -4.67 -13.03
C GLY A 71 -0.46 -5.71 -13.04
N ILE A 72 -0.03 -6.18 -11.87
CA ILE A 72 1.07 -7.14 -11.71
C ILE A 72 0.55 -8.56 -11.51
N ILE A 73 -0.61 -8.71 -10.86
CA ILE A 73 -1.29 -10.00 -10.74
C ILE A 73 -1.92 -10.30 -12.11
N PRO A 74 -1.52 -11.38 -12.82
CA PRO A 74 -2.22 -11.74 -14.04
C PRO A 74 -3.67 -12.03 -13.66
N ASN A 75 -4.61 -11.31 -14.28
CA ASN A 75 -6.04 -11.61 -14.18
C ASN A 75 -6.25 -13.01 -14.80
N PHE A 76 -6.07 -14.06 -14.01
CA PHE A 76 -6.54 -15.39 -14.36
C PHE A 76 -8.04 -15.39 -14.11
N LEU A 77 -8.78 -15.02 -15.16
CA LEU A 77 -10.17 -15.45 -15.34
C LEU A 77 -10.25 -16.98 -15.42
#